data_AF-A0A8B9BK63-F1
#
_entry.id   AF-A0A8B9BK63-F1
#
_cell.length_a   1.000
_cell.length_b   1.000
_cell.length_c   1.000
_cell.angle_alpha   90.00
_cell.angle_beta   90.00
_cell.angle_gamma   90.00
#
_symmetry.space_group_name_H-M   'P 1'
#
loop_
_entity.id
_entity.type
_entity.pdbx_description
1 polymer ?
#
loop_
_entity_poly.entity_id
_entity_poly.type
_entity_poly.pdbx_seq_one_letter_code
_entity_poly.pdbx_strand_id
1 'polypeptide(L)'
;MSDEKPPQLVDYFVVAGLTDASRPLEDENQQQRPARPSEPITDVAVIIRSQGEEVPHGFTCIETTTSGHPVDLNAGLLNNPQMFICYKRGRDKLPLIELGVHYEGKDRPKPGYTILDTTPYSRSANLNSGGPGHQRTFLVYRRAAEPQGHNALGVTDICLIMPSKGESTPHTFCRVDKNLNTSMWGPALFLCYKIAMAKANTLVYEAGLLGRYPEQDSESFPLPESVPVFCLPMGATIESWPADTKYPLPVFSTFVLTGASGDKVYGAAIQFHEAFARERLSEKQRLRLGLLSVVDRRPIGGRSVQTRKSICVLSHWPFFDVFRKFLMFIYRYSISGPHVLPLETHISHFMHNVPFPSPQRPRILVQCPYIPLCPLALADVLSAPVPFVVGIHSSYFDLHEPPKDVIFVDLDTNNIFQ
;
A
#
# COMPACT_ATOMS: atom_id res chain seq x y z
N MET A 1 -1.82 -19.17 48.84
CA MET A 1 -2.50 -18.32 47.85
C MET A 1 -1.40 -17.76 46.98
N SER A 2 -1.28 -18.26 45.76
CA SER A 2 -0.27 -17.80 44.80
C SER A 2 -0.50 -16.31 44.52
N ASP A 3 0.56 -15.50 44.58
CA ASP A 3 0.60 -14.13 44.07
C ASP A 3 0.46 -14.16 42.53
N GLU A 4 -0.71 -14.53 42.02
CA GLU A 4 -1.03 -14.39 40.61
C GLU A 4 -1.19 -12.90 40.31
N LYS A 5 -0.19 -12.34 39.61
CA LYS A 5 -0.30 -10.99 39.04
C LYS A 5 -1.59 -10.90 38.21
N PRO A 6 -2.33 -9.79 38.28
CA PRO A 6 -3.52 -9.61 37.48
C PRO A 6 -3.18 -9.74 35.98
N PRO A 7 -4.08 -10.32 35.16
CA PRO A 7 -3.82 -10.53 33.74
C PRO A 7 -3.52 -9.20 33.05
N GLN A 8 -2.45 -9.17 32.27
CA GLN A 8 -2.04 -7.98 31.51
C GLN A 8 -2.76 -7.92 30.16
N LEU A 9 -3.07 -6.71 29.69
CA LEU A 9 -3.71 -6.50 28.40
C LEU A 9 -2.79 -6.72 27.20
N VAL A 10 -1.51 -6.38 27.35
CA VAL A 10 -0.50 -6.37 26.27
C VAL A 10 0.81 -6.89 26.86
N ASP A 11 1.44 -7.81 26.16
CA ASP A 11 2.73 -8.40 26.53
C ASP A 11 3.89 -7.53 26.00
N TYR A 12 3.79 -7.05 24.76
CA TYR A 12 4.81 -6.21 24.13
C TYR A 12 4.22 -5.07 23.31
N PHE A 13 4.87 -3.93 23.35
CA PHE A 13 4.80 -2.87 22.34
C PHE A 13 6.09 -2.92 21.50
N VAL A 14 5.95 -2.88 20.19
CA VAL A 14 7.04 -3.12 19.23
C VAL A 14 7.04 -2.03 18.17
N VAL A 15 8.23 -1.53 17.83
CA VAL A 15 8.48 -0.65 16.69
C VAL A 15 9.30 -1.45 15.67
N ALA A 16 8.77 -1.62 14.48
CA ALA A 16 9.40 -2.35 13.38
C ALA A 16 9.63 -1.44 12.17
N GLY A 17 10.72 -1.68 11.43
CA GLY A 17 11.08 -0.86 10.27
C GLY A 17 12.46 -1.22 9.72
N LEU A 18 13.06 -0.26 9.00
CA LEU A 18 14.39 -0.39 8.43
C LEU A 18 15.47 -0.15 9.49
N THR A 19 16.28 -1.16 9.80
CA THR A 19 17.43 -1.05 10.71
C THR A 19 18.74 -0.99 9.94
N ASP A 20 19.85 -0.65 10.61
CA ASP A 20 21.17 -0.66 9.97
C ASP A 20 21.66 -2.09 9.64
N ALA A 21 21.06 -3.11 10.26
CA ALA A 21 21.33 -4.52 9.98
C ALA A 21 20.42 -5.12 8.89
N SER A 22 19.39 -4.39 8.45
CA SER A 22 18.42 -4.86 7.47
C SER A 22 19.09 -5.15 6.12
N ARG A 23 18.93 -6.38 5.63
CA ARG A 23 19.49 -6.79 4.34
C ARG A 23 18.53 -6.44 3.19
N PRO A 24 19.04 -6.01 2.03
CA PRO A 24 18.20 -5.88 0.84
C PRO A 24 17.57 -7.23 0.49
N LEU A 25 16.25 -7.25 0.27
CA LEU A 25 15.54 -8.47 -0.17
C LEU A 25 15.71 -8.74 -1.67
N GLU A 26 16.29 -7.79 -2.40
CA GLU A 26 16.59 -7.91 -3.82
C GLU A 26 18.09 -8.21 -3.99
N ASP A 27 18.41 -9.46 -4.31
CA ASP A 27 19.78 -9.94 -4.56
C ASP A 27 20.36 -9.33 -5.85
N GLU A 28 21.53 -8.69 -5.75
CA GLU A 28 22.21 -8.06 -6.88
C GLU A 28 22.84 -9.07 -7.87
N ASN A 29 22.90 -10.37 -7.51
CA ASN A 29 23.60 -11.42 -8.26
C ASN A 29 22.73 -12.59 -8.76
N GLN A 30 21.41 -12.56 -8.59
CA GLN A 30 20.55 -13.64 -9.10
C GLN A 30 20.08 -13.33 -10.54
N GLN A 31 20.78 -13.93 -11.51
CA GLN A 31 20.23 -14.18 -12.84
C GLN A 31 18.98 -15.06 -12.70
N GLN A 32 17.85 -14.53 -13.17
CA GLN A 32 16.56 -15.22 -13.41
C GLN A 32 15.82 -15.76 -12.17
N ARG A 33 15.09 -14.86 -11.47
CA ARG A 33 13.76 -15.16 -10.91
C ARG A 33 12.69 -14.37 -11.68
N PRO A 34 11.48 -14.92 -11.91
CA PRO A 34 10.43 -14.28 -12.74
C PRO A 34 9.69 -13.13 -12.04
N ALA A 35 10.30 -12.49 -11.04
CA ALA A 35 9.66 -11.48 -10.21
C ALA A 35 10.48 -10.19 -10.17
N ARG A 36 10.95 -9.70 -11.32
CA ARG A 36 11.10 -8.25 -11.45
C ARG A 36 9.69 -7.67 -11.44
N PRO A 37 9.31 -6.78 -10.51
CA PRO A 37 8.16 -5.91 -10.73
C PRO A 37 8.55 -5.02 -11.91
N SER A 38 8.07 -5.38 -13.08
CA SER A 38 8.29 -4.63 -14.30
C SER A 38 7.61 -3.27 -14.16
N GLU A 39 8.20 -2.22 -14.73
CA GLU A 39 7.55 -0.90 -14.79
C GLU A 39 6.13 -1.07 -15.34
N PRO A 40 5.15 -0.29 -14.84
CA PRO A 40 3.78 -0.45 -15.28
C PRO A 40 3.69 -0.27 -16.78
N ILE A 41 2.71 -0.96 -17.37
CA ILE A 41 2.39 -0.78 -18.76
C ILE A 41 1.66 0.55 -18.90
N THR A 42 2.26 1.44 -19.68
CA THR A 42 1.76 2.79 -19.94
C THR A 42 1.08 2.87 -21.28
N ASP A 43 1.48 2.09 -22.28
CA ASP A 43 0.84 2.11 -23.59
C ASP A 43 0.65 0.71 -24.13
N VAL A 44 -0.40 0.54 -24.93
CA VAL A 44 -0.67 -0.62 -25.77
C VAL A 44 -0.84 -0.14 -27.21
N ALA A 45 -0.42 -0.95 -28.16
CA ALA A 45 -0.52 -0.68 -29.59
C ALA A 45 -0.82 -1.96 -30.36
N VAL A 46 -1.33 -1.80 -31.57
CA VAL A 46 -1.45 -2.89 -32.55
C VAL A 46 -0.60 -2.53 -33.75
N ILE A 47 0.15 -3.50 -34.27
CA ILE A 47 0.94 -3.36 -35.49
C ILE A 47 0.53 -4.39 -36.54
N ILE A 48 0.77 -4.07 -37.81
CA ILE A 48 0.50 -4.94 -38.97
C ILE A 48 1.79 -5.29 -39.70
N ARG A 49 2.43 -6.41 -39.33
CA ARG A 49 3.75 -6.79 -39.89
C ARG A 49 3.70 -7.10 -41.38
N SER A 50 2.60 -7.68 -41.87
CA SER A 50 2.44 -7.96 -43.30
C SER A 50 2.34 -6.70 -44.17
N GLN A 51 2.18 -5.52 -43.56
CA GLN A 51 2.18 -4.22 -44.24
C GLN A 51 3.46 -3.41 -43.98
N GLY A 52 4.52 -4.06 -43.47
CA GLY A 52 5.82 -3.43 -43.22
C GLY A 52 5.88 -2.59 -41.94
N GLU A 53 4.91 -2.72 -41.03
CA GLU A 53 4.97 -2.01 -39.75
C GLU A 53 5.95 -2.69 -38.78
N GLU A 54 6.86 -1.91 -38.20
CA GLU A 54 7.81 -2.37 -37.19
C GLU A 54 7.33 -2.06 -35.76
N VAL A 55 7.88 -2.79 -34.79
CA VAL A 55 7.61 -2.56 -33.36
C VAL A 55 8.09 -1.15 -32.98
N PRO A 56 7.23 -0.26 -32.44
CA PRO A 56 7.64 1.09 -32.11
C PRO A 56 8.75 1.12 -31.05
N HIS A 57 9.55 2.19 -31.04
CA HIS A 57 10.65 2.33 -30.08
C HIS A 57 10.16 2.23 -28.63
N GLY A 58 10.79 1.34 -27.84
CA GLY A 58 10.46 1.08 -26.45
C GLY A 58 9.25 0.15 -26.22
N PHE A 59 8.60 -0.34 -27.28
CA PHE A 59 7.53 -1.33 -27.18
C PHE A 59 8.07 -2.76 -27.22
N THR A 60 7.35 -3.67 -26.58
CA THR A 60 7.54 -5.12 -26.65
C THR A 60 6.35 -5.74 -27.39
N CYS A 61 6.63 -6.60 -28.36
CA CYS A 61 5.61 -7.30 -29.16
C CYS A 61 5.28 -8.66 -28.54
N ILE A 62 4.00 -9.02 -28.47
CA ILE A 62 3.55 -10.35 -28.04
C ILE A 62 3.43 -11.23 -29.28
N GLU A 63 4.44 -12.07 -29.51
CA GLU A 63 4.51 -12.95 -30.69
C GLU A 63 3.99 -14.37 -30.41
N THR A 64 3.96 -14.78 -29.15
CA THR A 64 3.55 -16.12 -28.74
C THR A 64 2.63 -16.08 -27.52
N THR A 65 1.83 -17.14 -27.37
CA THR A 65 1.01 -17.39 -26.18
C THR A 65 1.89 -17.83 -25.01
N THR A 66 1.29 -18.01 -23.83
CA THR A 66 2.01 -18.45 -22.63
C THR A 66 2.71 -19.80 -22.76
N SER A 67 2.26 -20.70 -23.66
CA SER A 67 2.95 -21.96 -23.95
C SER A 67 3.83 -21.92 -25.21
N GLY A 68 4.00 -20.75 -25.82
CA GLY A 68 4.88 -20.57 -26.99
C GLY A 68 4.21 -20.78 -28.35
N HIS A 69 2.88 -20.86 -28.42
CA HIS A 69 2.19 -20.94 -29.72
C HIS A 69 2.18 -19.58 -30.42
N PRO A 70 2.42 -19.49 -31.73
CA PRO A 70 2.38 -18.23 -32.46
C PRO A 70 1.03 -17.52 -32.30
N VAL A 71 1.10 -16.25 -31.95
CA VAL A 71 -0.06 -15.35 -31.93
C VAL A 71 -0.12 -14.66 -33.28
N ASP A 72 -1.13 -15.00 -34.07
CA ASP A 72 -1.57 -14.17 -35.19
C ASP A 72 -3.08 -13.95 -35.01
N LEU A 73 -3.44 -12.70 -34.73
CA LEU A 73 -4.80 -12.30 -34.38
C LEU A 73 -5.80 -12.54 -35.53
N ASN A 74 -5.32 -12.71 -36.76
CA ASN A 74 -6.14 -12.96 -37.95
C ASN A 74 -5.75 -14.24 -38.73
N ALA A 75 -5.07 -15.19 -38.08
CA ALA A 75 -4.70 -16.47 -38.69
C ALA A 75 -5.95 -17.21 -39.20
N GLY A 76 -5.98 -17.53 -40.51
CA GLY A 76 -7.00 -18.44 -41.06
C GLY A 76 -7.41 -18.23 -42.52
N LEU A 77 -7.00 -17.15 -43.20
CA LEU A 77 -7.32 -16.92 -44.61
C LEU A 77 -6.12 -16.31 -45.35
N LEU A 78 -5.88 -16.76 -46.59
CA LEU A 78 -4.93 -16.14 -47.51
C LEU A 78 -5.28 -14.64 -47.65
N ASN A 79 -4.29 -13.76 -47.42
CA ASN A 79 -4.37 -12.28 -47.47
C ASN A 79 -4.85 -11.52 -46.21
N ASN A 80 -5.06 -12.17 -45.07
CA ASN A 80 -5.33 -11.43 -43.84
C ASN A 80 -4.08 -10.67 -43.32
N PRO A 81 -4.25 -9.46 -42.76
CA PRO A 81 -3.16 -8.71 -42.15
C PRO A 81 -2.62 -9.45 -40.91
N GLN A 82 -1.30 -9.63 -40.83
CA GLN A 82 -0.64 -10.23 -39.66
C GLN A 82 -0.55 -9.19 -38.54
N MET A 83 -1.52 -9.23 -37.63
CA MET A 83 -1.67 -8.23 -36.57
C MET A 83 -1.13 -8.75 -35.24
N PHE A 84 -0.43 -7.88 -34.51
CA PHE A 84 0.18 -8.20 -33.21
C PHE A 84 -0.11 -7.12 -32.19
N ILE A 85 -0.25 -7.51 -30.92
CA ILE A 85 -0.35 -6.58 -29.78
C ILE A 85 1.05 -6.25 -29.29
N CYS A 86 1.33 -4.97 -29.11
CA CYS A 86 2.53 -4.47 -28.48
C CYS A 86 2.19 -3.68 -27.21
N TYR A 87 3.12 -3.62 -26.26
CA TYR A 87 2.97 -2.82 -25.06
C TYR A 87 4.27 -2.09 -24.72
N LYS A 88 4.16 -0.89 -24.14
CA LYS A 88 5.28 -0.12 -23.61
C LYS A 88 5.19 -0.07 -22.10
N ARG A 89 6.33 -0.30 -21.47
CA ARG A 89 6.51 -0.11 -20.03
C ARG A 89 7.17 1.24 -19.79
N GLY A 90 6.79 1.91 -18.72
CA GLY A 90 7.39 3.19 -18.38
C GLY A 90 6.75 3.85 -17.18
N ARG A 91 7.27 5.03 -16.86
CA ARG A 91 6.75 5.94 -15.84
C ARG A 91 6.54 7.36 -16.38
N ASP A 92 6.66 7.51 -17.70
CA ASP A 92 6.45 8.74 -18.47
C ASP A 92 4.97 9.14 -18.51
N LYS A 93 4.07 8.16 -18.36
CA LYS A 93 2.61 8.36 -18.33
C LYS A 93 2.00 7.61 -17.15
N LEU A 94 0.78 8.02 -16.77
CA LEU A 94 -0.02 7.29 -15.80
C LEU A 94 -0.26 5.85 -16.27
N PRO A 95 -0.23 4.85 -15.37
CA PRO A 95 -0.35 3.45 -15.74
C PRO A 95 -1.71 3.16 -16.37
N LEU A 96 -1.74 2.18 -17.27
CA LEU A 96 -2.99 1.53 -17.64
C LEU A 96 -3.50 0.76 -16.42
N ILE A 97 -4.79 0.84 -16.15
CA ILE A 97 -5.43 0.17 -15.01
C ILE A 97 -6.43 -0.89 -15.45
N GLU A 98 -6.74 -0.91 -16.75
CA GLU A 98 -7.66 -1.87 -17.32
C GLU A 98 -7.41 -2.03 -18.82
N LEU A 99 -7.58 -3.25 -19.31
CA LEU A 99 -7.58 -3.59 -20.73
C LEU A 99 -8.87 -4.32 -21.07
N GLY A 100 -9.33 -4.16 -22.31
CA GLY A 100 -10.53 -4.80 -22.79
C GLY A 100 -10.58 -4.92 -24.30
N VAL A 101 -11.69 -5.45 -24.77
CA VAL A 101 -12.04 -5.56 -26.18
C VAL A 101 -13.41 -4.93 -26.39
N HIS A 102 -13.56 -4.18 -27.48
CA HIS A 102 -14.80 -3.54 -27.88
C HIS A 102 -15.23 -4.04 -29.25
N TYR A 103 -16.45 -4.58 -29.33
CA TYR A 103 -17.11 -4.94 -30.58
C TYR A 103 -18.01 -3.80 -31.00
N GLU A 104 -17.55 -3.04 -32.00
CA GLU A 104 -18.28 -1.91 -32.56
C GLU A 104 -19.62 -2.38 -33.13
N GLY A 105 -20.70 -1.66 -32.79
CA GLY A 105 -22.08 -2.00 -33.18
C GLY A 105 -22.81 -2.94 -32.21
N LYS A 106 -22.11 -3.71 -31.37
CA LYS A 106 -22.73 -4.56 -30.33
C LYS A 106 -22.59 -3.94 -28.93
N ASP A 107 -21.40 -3.41 -28.64
CA ASP A 107 -21.08 -2.83 -27.34
C ASP A 107 -21.30 -1.32 -27.35
N ARG A 108 -21.71 -0.77 -26.20
CA ARG A 108 -21.64 0.68 -25.97
C ARG A 108 -20.24 1.04 -25.49
N PRO A 109 -19.63 2.14 -25.97
CA PRO A 109 -18.39 2.65 -25.42
C PRO A 109 -18.52 2.88 -23.91
N LYS A 110 -17.60 2.30 -23.12
CA LYS A 110 -17.57 2.50 -21.67
C LYS A 110 -16.92 3.86 -21.36
N PRO A 111 -17.51 4.69 -20.47
CA PRO A 111 -16.90 5.96 -20.07
C PRO A 111 -15.49 5.77 -19.52
N GLY A 112 -14.57 6.66 -19.90
CA GLY A 112 -13.17 6.64 -19.46
C GLY A 112 -12.27 5.63 -20.17
N TYR A 113 -12.78 4.85 -21.12
CA TYR A 113 -11.94 3.99 -21.97
C TYR A 113 -11.57 4.71 -23.26
N THR A 114 -10.33 4.49 -23.69
CA THR A 114 -9.84 4.89 -25.00
C THR A 114 -9.90 3.67 -25.93
N ILE A 115 -10.48 3.87 -27.11
CA ILE A 115 -10.47 2.87 -28.19
C ILE A 115 -9.19 3.02 -28.99
N LEU A 116 -8.48 1.92 -29.20
CA LEU A 116 -7.34 1.87 -30.09
C LEU A 116 -7.83 1.56 -31.51
N ASP A 117 -8.18 2.60 -32.25
CA ASP A 117 -8.74 2.54 -33.60
C ASP A 117 -7.68 2.61 -34.70
N THR A 118 -6.50 3.17 -34.41
CA THR A 118 -5.37 3.26 -35.35
C THR A 118 -4.08 2.60 -34.85
N THR A 119 -3.29 2.03 -35.76
CA THR A 119 -1.91 1.62 -35.54
C THR A 119 -1.01 2.86 -35.36
N PRO A 120 0.20 2.71 -34.79
CA PRO A 120 1.19 3.79 -34.76
C PRO A 120 1.54 4.39 -36.13
N TYR A 121 1.22 3.68 -37.22
CA TYR A 121 1.45 4.09 -38.61
C TYR A 121 0.17 4.59 -39.30
N SER A 122 -0.85 5.00 -38.51
CA SER A 122 -2.12 5.56 -38.99
C SER A 122 -2.95 4.62 -39.86
N ARG A 123 -2.81 3.30 -39.67
CA ARG A 123 -3.67 2.30 -40.30
C ARG A 123 -4.78 1.88 -39.36
N SER A 124 -5.84 1.27 -39.85
CA SER A 124 -6.91 0.74 -38.98
C SER A 124 -6.38 -0.37 -38.07
N ALA A 125 -6.56 -0.22 -36.76
CA ALA A 125 -6.26 -1.24 -35.75
C ALA A 125 -7.42 -2.21 -35.48
N ASN A 126 -8.44 -2.22 -36.35
CA ASN A 126 -9.50 -3.21 -36.33
C ASN A 126 -8.90 -4.62 -36.44
N LEU A 127 -9.05 -5.41 -35.37
CA LEU A 127 -8.54 -6.76 -35.28
C LEU A 127 -9.31 -7.76 -36.15
N ASN A 128 -10.47 -7.37 -36.69
CA ASN A 128 -11.24 -8.21 -37.60
C ASN A 128 -11.01 -7.81 -39.06
N SER A 129 -10.75 -8.79 -39.91
CA SER A 129 -10.50 -8.62 -41.36
C SER A 129 -11.76 -8.70 -42.23
N GLY A 130 -12.95 -8.82 -41.63
CA GLY A 130 -14.20 -9.05 -42.36
C GLY A 130 -14.65 -7.89 -43.26
N GLY A 131 -15.39 -8.23 -44.33
CA GLY A 131 -15.98 -7.27 -45.27
C GLY A 131 -17.11 -6.40 -44.68
N PRO A 132 -17.81 -5.62 -45.52
CA PRO A 132 -18.90 -4.75 -45.08
C PRO A 132 -19.98 -5.54 -44.31
N GLY A 133 -20.28 -5.13 -43.06
CA GLY A 133 -21.27 -5.79 -42.19
C GLY A 133 -20.69 -6.72 -41.12
N HIS A 134 -19.39 -7.01 -41.14
CA HIS A 134 -18.72 -7.72 -40.04
C HIS A 134 -18.49 -6.80 -38.83
N GLN A 135 -18.69 -7.36 -37.61
CA GLN A 135 -18.44 -6.65 -36.36
C GLN A 135 -16.96 -6.25 -36.25
N ARG A 136 -16.68 -4.95 -36.09
CA ARG A 136 -15.31 -4.44 -35.95
C ARG A 136 -14.85 -4.61 -34.51
N THR A 137 -13.63 -5.09 -34.33
CA THR A 137 -13.09 -5.49 -33.03
C THR A 137 -11.89 -4.63 -32.70
N PHE A 138 -11.92 -3.91 -31.58
CA PHE A 138 -10.84 -3.02 -31.16
C PHE A 138 -10.37 -3.36 -29.75
N LEU A 139 -9.07 -3.15 -29.50
CA LEU A 139 -8.57 -3.08 -28.14
C LEU A 139 -9.01 -1.77 -27.50
N VAL A 140 -9.33 -1.84 -26.22
CA VAL A 140 -9.62 -0.67 -25.40
C VAL A 140 -8.78 -0.71 -24.14
N TYR A 141 -8.46 0.46 -23.61
CA TYR A 141 -7.76 0.58 -22.33
C TYR A 141 -8.35 1.71 -21.51
N ARG A 142 -8.17 1.62 -20.19
CA ARG A 142 -8.44 2.72 -19.27
C ARG A 142 -7.16 3.10 -18.56
N ARG A 143 -6.85 4.38 -18.55
CA ARG A 143 -5.69 4.96 -17.87
C ARG A 143 -6.10 5.50 -16.50
N ALA A 144 -5.22 5.48 -15.52
CA ALA A 144 -5.46 6.18 -14.26
C ALA A 144 -5.73 7.68 -14.53
N ALA A 145 -6.71 8.24 -13.84
CA ALA A 145 -7.16 9.63 -14.04
C ALA A 145 -6.32 10.65 -13.25
N GLU A 146 -5.74 10.23 -12.13
CA GLU A 146 -4.86 11.04 -11.29
C GLU A 146 -3.57 10.26 -11.01
N PRO A 147 -2.45 10.92 -10.68
CA PRO A 147 -1.30 10.27 -10.07
C PRO A 147 -1.76 9.64 -8.75
N GLN A 148 -2.16 8.38 -8.83
CA GLN A 148 -2.42 7.56 -7.66
C GLN A 148 -1.11 7.52 -6.87
N GLY A 149 -1.18 7.70 -5.56
CA GLY A 149 -0.02 7.68 -4.68
C GLY A 149 0.80 6.37 -4.79
N HIS A 150 1.77 6.19 -3.91
CA HIS A 150 2.82 5.15 -4.04
C HIS A 150 2.40 3.71 -4.29
N ASN A 151 1.16 3.36 -3.98
CA ASN A 151 0.58 2.03 -4.20
C ASN A 151 -0.38 1.99 -5.39
N ALA A 152 -0.18 2.84 -6.40
CA ALA A 152 -0.98 2.85 -7.63
C ALA A 152 -1.03 1.44 -8.23
N LEU A 153 -2.25 0.90 -8.36
CA LEU A 153 -2.46 -0.34 -9.08
C LEU A 153 -2.36 -0.04 -10.57
N GLY A 154 -1.63 -0.87 -11.29
CA GLY A 154 -1.45 -0.75 -12.73
C GLY A 154 -1.35 -2.12 -13.37
N VAL A 155 -1.61 -2.16 -14.66
CA VAL A 155 -1.34 -3.34 -15.49
C VAL A 155 0.17 -3.53 -15.52
N THR A 156 0.65 -4.62 -14.93
CA THR A 156 2.08 -4.96 -14.90
C THR A 156 2.43 -6.00 -15.93
N ASP A 157 1.49 -6.80 -16.43
CA ASP A 157 1.80 -7.82 -17.43
C ASP A 157 0.61 -8.04 -18.36
N ILE A 158 0.90 -8.39 -19.61
CA ILE A 158 -0.06 -8.76 -20.63
C ILE A 158 0.41 -10.06 -21.27
N CYS A 159 -0.49 -11.01 -21.43
CA CYS A 159 -0.26 -12.22 -22.19
C CYS A 159 -1.52 -12.61 -22.97
N LEU A 160 -1.34 -13.54 -23.90
CA LEU A 160 -2.42 -14.08 -24.72
C LEU A 160 -2.52 -15.57 -24.47
N ILE A 161 -3.75 -16.07 -24.40
CA ILE A 161 -4.04 -17.50 -24.23
C ILE A 161 -4.94 -18.02 -25.34
N MET A 162 -4.75 -19.29 -25.66
CA MET A 162 -5.46 -20.07 -26.66
C MET A 162 -6.04 -21.33 -26.02
N PRO A 163 -7.29 -21.28 -25.51
CA PRO A 163 -7.89 -22.41 -24.79
C PRO A 163 -7.98 -23.71 -25.61
N SER A 164 -8.08 -23.62 -26.94
CA SER A 164 -8.08 -24.78 -27.83
C SER A 164 -6.76 -25.56 -27.83
N LYS A 165 -5.69 -25.00 -27.26
CA LYS A 165 -4.39 -25.66 -27.07
C LYS A 165 -4.18 -26.11 -25.61
N GLY A 166 -5.23 -26.13 -24.79
CA GLY A 166 -5.17 -26.53 -23.40
C GLY A 166 -4.65 -25.44 -22.46
N GLU A 167 -4.52 -24.20 -22.92
CA GLU A 167 -4.09 -23.08 -22.09
C GLU A 167 -5.25 -22.55 -21.21
N SER A 168 -4.92 -22.20 -19.96
CA SER A 168 -5.84 -21.58 -19.02
C SER A 168 -5.32 -20.20 -18.60
N THR A 169 -6.20 -19.37 -18.02
CA THR A 169 -5.82 -18.06 -17.48
C THR A 169 -4.74 -18.25 -16.42
N PRO A 170 -3.57 -17.58 -16.54
CA PRO A 170 -2.51 -17.71 -15.54
C PRO A 170 -2.95 -17.24 -14.15
N HIS A 171 -2.35 -17.84 -13.11
CA HIS A 171 -2.64 -17.46 -11.73
C HIS A 171 -2.37 -15.95 -11.51
N THR A 172 -3.30 -15.25 -10.84
CA THR A 172 -3.34 -13.78 -10.63
C THR A 172 -3.64 -12.89 -11.86
N PHE A 173 -3.89 -13.46 -13.04
CA PHE A 173 -4.27 -12.68 -14.22
C PHE A 173 -5.78 -12.56 -14.35
N CYS A 174 -6.25 -11.39 -14.78
CA CYS A 174 -7.60 -11.17 -15.26
C CYS A 174 -7.67 -11.56 -16.74
N ARG A 175 -8.65 -12.37 -17.13
CA ARG A 175 -8.97 -12.64 -18.54
C ARG A 175 -10.05 -11.66 -19.01
N VAL A 176 -9.85 -11.06 -20.18
CA VAL A 176 -10.92 -10.36 -20.89
C VAL A 176 -11.81 -11.41 -21.55
N ASP A 177 -13.07 -11.49 -21.15
CA ASP A 177 -14.05 -12.47 -21.67
C ASP A 177 -14.61 -12.09 -23.04
N LYS A 178 -13.71 -11.80 -23.99
CA LYS A 178 -14.00 -11.50 -25.39
C LYS A 178 -12.91 -12.09 -26.27
N ASN A 179 -13.32 -12.79 -27.31
CA ASN A 179 -12.40 -13.37 -28.28
C ASN A 179 -11.81 -12.26 -29.17
N LEU A 180 -10.48 -12.20 -29.23
CA LEU A 180 -9.74 -11.29 -30.10
C LEU A 180 -9.76 -11.74 -31.56
N ASN A 181 -9.76 -13.06 -31.79
CA ASN A 181 -9.82 -13.64 -33.12
C ASN A 181 -11.27 -13.95 -33.49
N THR A 182 -11.93 -13.03 -34.20
CA THR A 182 -13.32 -13.19 -34.64
C THR A 182 -13.45 -13.85 -36.00
N SER A 183 -12.37 -14.43 -36.56
CA SER A 183 -12.46 -15.21 -37.79
C SER A 183 -13.29 -16.47 -37.56
N MET A 184 -13.98 -16.94 -38.61
CA MET A 184 -14.87 -18.11 -38.53
C MET A 184 -14.11 -19.43 -38.29
N TRP A 185 -12.82 -19.49 -38.63
CA TRP A 185 -12.01 -20.71 -38.64
C TRP A 185 -10.73 -20.61 -37.80
N GLY A 186 -10.46 -19.46 -37.18
CA GLY A 186 -9.27 -19.27 -36.35
C GLY A 186 -9.49 -19.73 -34.90
N PRO A 187 -8.42 -20.10 -34.19
CA PRO A 187 -8.53 -20.47 -32.78
C PRO A 187 -8.93 -19.26 -31.94
N ALA A 188 -9.80 -19.47 -30.96
CA ALA A 188 -10.18 -18.42 -30.02
C ALA A 188 -8.97 -17.97 -29.21
N LEU A 189 -8.75 -16.66 -29.17
CA LEU A 189 -7.61 -16.04 -28.51
C LEU A 189 -8.10 -14.98 -27.52
N PHE A 190 -7.60 -15.04 -26.30
CA PHE A 190 -8.05 -14.17 -25.21
C PHE A 190 -6.91 -13.35 -24.64
N LEU A 191 -7.22 -12.09 -24.34
CA LEU A 191 -6.33 -11.18 -23.62
C LEU A 191 -6.35 -11.49 -22.12
N CYS A 192 -5.17 -11.69 -21.55
CA CYS A 192 -4.98 -11.78 -20.11
C CYS A 192 -4.05 -10.67 -19.65
N TYR A 193 -4.34 -10.07 -18.51
CA TYR A 193 -3.47 -9.06 -17.93
C TYR A 193 -3.44 -9.14 -16.40
N LYS A 194 -2.32 -8.76 -15.81
CA LYS A 194 -2.12 -8.74 -14.37
C LYS A 194 -2.20 -7.31 -13.87
N ILE A 195 -3.06 -7.07 -12.89
CA ILE A 195 -3.02 -5.82 -12.10
C ILE A 195 -2.21 -6.10 -10.84
N ALA A 196 -1.17 -5.32 -10.63
CA ALA A 196 -0.41 -5.34 -9.39
C ALA A 196 -0.03 -3.92 -9.00
N MET A 197 0.54 -3.75 -7.81
CA MET A 197 1.14 -2.47 -7.45
C MET A 197 2.26 -2.18 -8.45
N ALA A 198 2.11 -1.09 -9.20
CA ALA A 198 3.16 -0.55 -10.03
C ALA A 198 4.24 -0.02 -9.08
N LYS A 199 5.12 -0.90 -8.58
CA LYS A 199 6.09 -0.52 -7.55
C LYS A 199 6.92 0.65 -8.07
N ALA A 200 6.73 1.77 -7.39
CA ALA A 200 7.43 3.02 -7.63
C ALA A 200 8.94 2.81 -7.41
N ASN A 201 9.69 3.88 -7.59
CA ASN A 201 11.07 4.02 -7.15
C ASN A 201 11.21 3.63 -5.67
N THR A 202 11.42 2.33 -5.40
CA THR A 202 11.36 1.72 -4.08
C THR A 202 12.48 0.71 -3.92
N LEU A 203 13.09 0.70 -2.74
CA LEU A 203 14.05 -0.31 -2.29
C LEU A 203 13.40 -1.10 -1.16
N VAL A 204 13.56 -2.42 -1.17
CA VAL A 204 12.94 -3.32 -0.21
C VAL A 204 14.00 -4.05 0.61
N TYR A 205 13.80 -4.06 1.92
CA TYR A 205 14.71 -4.64 2.90
C TYR A 205 13.96 -5.56 3.85
N GLU A 206 14.70 -6.45 4.51
CA GLU A 206 14.21 -7.20 5.66
C GLU A 206 13.75 -6.24 6.75
N ALA A 207 12.54 -6.45 7.26
CA ALA A 207 12.02 -5.69 8.37
C ALA A 207 12.75 -6.11 9.66
N GLY A 208 13.26 -5.13 10.40
CA GLY A 208 13.93 -5.35 11.67
C GLY A 208 13.21 -4.68 12.84
N LEU A 209 13.62 -5.07 14.04
CA LEU A 209 13.16 -4.49 15.30
C LEU A 209 13.91 -3.17 15.55
N LEU A 210 13.18 -2.06 15.57
CA LEU A 210 13.72 -0.73 15.89
C LEU A 210 13.70 -0.43 17.39
N GLY A 211 12.69 -0.95 18.08
CA GLY A 211 12.51 -0.74 19.51
C GLY A 211 11.40 -1.63 20.05
N ARG A 212 11.43 -1.87 21.36
CA ARG A 212 10.44 -2.70 22.05
C ARG A 212 10.24 -2.21 23.47
N TYR A 213 9.09 -2.53 24.04
CA TYR A 213 8.79 -2.38 25.44
C TYR A 213 7.90 -3.54 25.91
N PRO A 214 8.21 -4.23 27.01
CA PRO A 214 9.42 -4.08 27.83
C PRO A 214 10.71 -4.38 27.07
N GLU A 215 11.84 -3.86 27.55
CA GLU A 215 13.16 -4.11 26.94
C GLU A 215 13.61 -5.56 27.10
N GLN A 216 13.23 -6.19 28.21
CA GLN A 216 13.59 -7.56 28.54
C GLN A 216 12.46 -8.52 28.18
N ASP A 217 12.83 -9.76 27.84
CA ASP A 217 11.86 -10.81 27.56
C ASP A 217 11.17 -11.26 28.84
N SER A 218 9.87 -11.55 28.72
CA SER A 218 9.14 -12.33 29.70
C SER A 218 9.60 -13.78 29.66
N GLU A 219 9.81 -14.39 30.83
CA GLU A 219 10.13 -15.82 30.95
C GLU A 219 9.06 -16.72 30.31
N SER A 220 7.79 -16.32 30.40
CA SER A 220 6.66 -17.09 29.84
C SER A 220 6.50 -16.92 28.34
N PHE A 221 6.94 -15.79 27.79
CA PHE A 221 6.74 -15.45 26.39
C PHE A 221 7.89 -14.54 25.90
N PRO A 222 9.02 -15.11 25.47
CA PRO A 222 10.08 -14.32 24.85
C PRO A 222 9.62 -13.75 23.51
N LEU A 223 10.02 -12.52 23.19
CA LEU A 223 9.59 -11.84 21.96
C LEU A 223 10.10 -12.59 20.71
N PRO A 224 9.23 -13.10 19.82
CA PRO A 224 9.69 -13.83 18.65
C PRO A 224 10.42 -12.93 17.64
N GLU A 225 11.59 -13.37 17.14
CA GLU A 225 12.38 -12.62 16.15
C GLU A 225 11.62 -12.33 14.83
N SER A 226 10.59 -13.12 14.53
CA SER A 226 9.78 -12.98 13.32
C SER A 226 8.78 -11.81 13.38
N VAL A 227 8.53 -11.23 14.56
CA VAL A 227 7.52 -10.17 14.76
C VAL A 227 7.64 -9.00 13.77
N PRO A 228 8.84 -8.44 13.48
CA PRO A 228 8.98 -7.36 12.50
C PRO A 228 8.48 -7.73 11.10
N VAL A 229 8.65 -9.00 10.68
CA VAL A 229 8.17 -9.50 9.38
C VAL A 229 6.64 -9.53 9.35
N PHE A 230 5.97 -9.85 10.46
CA PHE A 230 4.51 -9.76 10.54
C PHE A 230 4.01 -8.32 10.60
N CYS A 231 4.78 -7.41 11.21
CA CYS A 231 4.47 -5.99 11.26
C CYS A 231 4.58 -5.30 9.89
N LEU A 232 5.49 -5.79 9.04
CA LEU A 232 5.78 -5.31 7.69
C LEU A 232 5.93 -6.51 6.72
N PRO A 233 4.82 -7.15 6.31
CA PRO A 233 4.85 -8.41 5.56
C PRO A 233 5.51 -8.32 4.18
N MET A 234 5.57 -7.12 3.61
CA MET A 234 6.22 -6.85 2.32
C MET A 234 7.66 -6.35 2.48
N GLY A 235 8.23 -6.42 3.68
CA GLY A 235 9.51 -5.84 4.05
C GLY A 235 9.43 -4.37 4.41
N ALA A 236 10.53 -3.86 4.99
CA ALA A 236 10.74 -2.43 5.17
C ALA A 236 11.09 -1.79 3.82
N THR A 237 10.55 -0.61 3.53
CA THR A 237 10.76 0.06 2.25
C THR A 237 11.44 1.40 2.42
N ILE A 238 12.26 1.77 1.43
CA ILE A 238 12.63 3.16 1.16
C ILE A 238 11.98 3.51 -0.17
N GLU A 239 11.18 4.56 -0.18
CA GLU A 239 10.35 4.95 -1.31
C GLU A 239 10.64 6.39 -1.71
N SER A 240 10.58 6.68 -3.01
CA SER A 240 10.79 8.01 -3.56
C SER A 240 9.50 8.56 -4.13
N TRP A 241 8.99 9.63 -3.52
CA TRP A 241 7.66 10.16 -3.73
C TRP A 241 7.66 11.46 -4.53
N PRO A 242 6.78 11.64 -5.54
CA PRO A 242 6.51 12.97 -6.10
C PRO A 242 6.13 13.98 -5.01
N ALA A 243 6.53 15.25 -5.16
CA ALA A 243 6.30 16.29 -4.15
C ALA A 243 4.81 16.59 -3.88
N ASP A 244 3.94 16.33 -4.83
CA ASP A 244 2.49 16.51 -4.75
C ASP A 244 1.74 15.30 -4.15
N THR A 245 2.48 14.25 -3.74
CA THR A 245 1.86 13.06 -3.18
C THR A 245 1.18 13.36 -1.85
N LYS A 246 -0.14 13.16 -1.79
CA LYS A 246 -0.90 13.22 -0.53
C LYS A 246 -0.39 12.15 0.42
N TYR A 247 -0.07 12.55 1.65
CA TYR A 247 0.39 11.62 2.67
C TYR A 247 -0.71 10.59 3.01
N PRO A 248 -0.45 9.28 2.86
CA PRO A 248 -1.46 8.25 3.07
C PRO A 248 -1.75 8.04 4.56
N LEU A 249 -3.02 7.77 4.89
CA LEU A 249 -3.40 7.42 6.25
C LEU A 249 -2.73 6.10 6.70
N PRO A 250 -2.45 5.93 8.00
CA PRO A 250 -1.93 4.67 8.52
C PRO A 250 -2.85 3.48 8.23
N VAL A 251 -2.25 2.35 7.91
CA VAL A 251 -2.96 1.11 7.61
C VAL A 251 -2.91 0.20 8.83
N PHE A 252 -4.09 -0.19 9.34
CA PHE A 252 -4.20 -1.15 10.44
C PHE A 252 -4.19 -2.59 9.90
N SER A 253 -3.46 -3.47 10.58
CA SER A 253 -3.37 -4.89 10.24
C SER A 253 -3.28 -5.74 11.50
N THR A 254 -3.76 -6.99 11.42
CA THR A 254 -3.69 -7.96 12.51
C THR A 254 -3.01 -9.24 12.04
N PHE A 255 -2.34 -9.94 12.95
CA PHE A 255 -1.74 -11.25 12.69
C PHE A 255 -1.83 -12.13 13.94
N VAL A 256 -1.58 -13.43 13.78
CA VAL A 256 -1.58 -14.40 14.88
C VAL A 256 -0.30 -15.22 14.81
N LEU A 257 0.41 -15.29 15.92
CA LEU A 257 1.56 -16.18 16.12
C LEU A 257 1.08 -17.39 16.93
N THR A 258 1.41 -18.59 16.44
CA THR A 258 1.09 -19.83 17.14
C THR A 258 2.38 -20.44 17.67
N GLY A 259 2.50 -20.56 18.99
CA GLY A 259 3.63 -21.21 19.64
C GLY A 259 3.61 -22.73 19.45
N ALA A 260 4.73 -23.38 19.74
CA ALA A 260 4.85 -24.84 19.61
C ALA A 260 3.88 -25.62 20.53
N SER A 261 3.45 -25.01 21.64
CA SER A 261 2.43 -25.52 22.56
C SER A 261 1.00 -25.37 22.04
N GLY A 262 0.79 -24.68 20.91
CA GLY A 262 -0.54 -24.33 20.39
C GLY A 262 -1.11 -23.02 20.93
N ASP A 263 -0.40 -22.37 21.85
CA ASP A 263 -0.78 -21.06 22.38
C ASP A 263 -0.75 -20.00 21.28
N LYS A 264 -1.73 -19.09 21.32
CA LYS A 264 -1.90 -18.04 20.30
C LYS A 264 -1.59 -16.68 20.90
N VAL A 265 -0.76 -15.93 20.20
CA VAL A 265 -0.50 -14.52 20.48
C VAL A 265 -0.99 -13.69 19.32
N TYR A 266 -1.78 -12.68 19.63
CA TYR A 266 -2.45 -11.79 18.69
C TYR A 266 -1.63 -10.51 18.54
N GLY A 267 -1.26 -10.21 17.29
CA GLY A 267 -0.60 -8.96 16.93
C GLY A 267 -1.59 -7.99 16.31
N ALA A 268 -1.57 -6.75 16.77
CA ALA A 268 -2.25 -5.62 16.15
C ALA A 268 -1.20 -4.57 15.80
N ALA A 269 -1.17 -4.12 14.55
CA ALA A 269 -0.16 -3.19 14.07
C ALA A 269 -0.78 -2.07 13.25
N ILE A 270 -0.16 -0.89 13.26
CA ILE A 270 -0.39 0.16 12.27
C ILE A 270 0.89 0.44 11.51
N GLN A 271 0.76 0.56 10.19
CA GLN A 271 1.85 0.87 9.28
C GLN A 271 1.70 2.30 8.79
N PHE A 272 2.78 3.06 8.80
CA PHE A 272 2.81 4.46 8.37
C PHE A 272 4.16 4.79 7.72
N HIS A 273 4.24 5.98 7.13
CA HIS A 273 5.45 6.44 6.45
C HIS A 273 6.08 7.58 7.25
N GLU A 274 7.39 7.71 7.16
CA GLU A 274 8.10 8.84 7.73
C GLU A 274 9.14 9.35 6.74
N ALA A 275 9.59 10.59 6.92
CA ALA A 275 10.64 11.15 6.09
C ALA A 275 11.95 10.37 6.29
N PHE A 276 12.60 10.01 5.18
CA PHE A 276 13.91 9.37 5.20
C PHE A 276 14.98 10.33 4.69
N ALA A 277 16.05 10.47 5.45
CA ALA A 277 17.17 11.36 5.13
C ALA A 277 17.88 10.92 3.85
N ARG A 278 17.94 11.81 2.85
CA ARG A 278 18.55 11.53 1.54
C ARG A 278 20.05 11.28 1.63
N GLU A 279 20.67 11.83 2.66
CA GLU A 279 22.08 11.75 2.98
C GLU A 279 22.49 10.32 3.34
N ARG A 280 21.56 9.51 3.85
CA ARG A 280 21.77 8.09 4.15
C ARG A 280 21.75 7.19 2.91
N LEU A 281 21.37 7.72 1.74
CA LEU A 281 21.31 6.95 0.50
C LEU A 281 22.63 6.96 -0.24
N SER A 282 23.09 5.77 -0.63
CA SER A 282 24.20 5.63 -1.58
C SER A 282 23.82 6.13 -2.98
N GLU A 283 24.80 6.46 -3.81
CA GLU A 283 24.55 6.92 -5.18
C GLU A 283 23.74 5.90 -6.01
N LYS A 284 24.06 4.61 -5.85
CA LYS A 284 23.33 3.50 -6.48
C LYS A 284 21.87 3.46 -6.05
N GLN A 285 21.60 3.65 -4.76
CA GLN A 285 20.24 3.72 -4.22
C GLN A 285 19.50 4.93 -4.77
N ARG A 286 20.15 6.11 -4.83
CA ARG A 286 19.56 7.33 -5.39
C ARG A 286 19.18 7.16 -6.87
N LEU A 287 20.01 6.48 -7.66
CA LEU A 287 19.71 6.15 -9.05
C LEU A 287 18.47 5.24 -9.16
N ARG A 288 18.42 4.15 -8.37
CA ARG A 288 17.28 3.22 -8.32
C ARG A 288 15.99 3.87 -7.83
N LEU A 289 16.12 4.87 -6.95
CA LEU A 289 15.02 5.67 -6.43
C LEU A 289 14.62 6.82 -7.39
N GLY A 290 15.21 6.90 -8.59
CA GLY A 290 14.94 7.97 -9.55
C GLY A 290 15.15 9.37 -8.97
N LEU A 291 16.14 9.51 -8.08
CA LEU A 291 16.60 10.77 -7.51
C LEU A 291 17.79 11.35 -8.30
N LEU A 292 18.40 10.55 -9.18
CA LEU A 292 19.45 10.95 -10.11
C LEU A 292 19.05 10.57 -11.53
N SER A 293 19.41 11.42 -12.49
CA SER A 293 19.31 11.10 -13.92
C SER A 293 20.26 9.97 -14.29
N VAL A 294 19.80 9.05 -15.14
CA VAL A 294 20.60 7.90 -15.59
C VAL A 294 21.73 8.31 -16.52
N VAL A 295 21.54 9.39 -17.28
CA VAL A 295 22.47 9.81 -18.34
C VAL A 295 23.61 10.68 -17.78
N ASP A 296 23.25 11.71 -17.01
CA ASP A 296 24.19 12.73 -16.55
C ASP A 296 24.35 12.78 -15.02
N ARG A 297 23.71 11.85 -14.28
CA ARG A 297 23.75 11.73 -12.82
C ARG A 297 23.36 13.00 -12.05
N ARG A 298 22.63 13.92 -12.69
CA ARG A 298 22.17 15.13 -12.03
C ARG A 298 21.02 14.84 -11.06
N PRO A 299 20.95 15.53 -9.90
CA PRO A 299 19.83 15.41 -8.98
C PRO A 299 18.49 15.76 -9.63
N ILE A 300 17.51 14.88 -9.47
CA ILE A 300 16.12 15.11 -9.88
C ILE A 300 15.39 15.72 -8.68
N GLY A 301 14.96 16.98 -8.84
CA GLY A 301 14.16 17.72 -7.86
C GLY A 301 12.70 17.27 -7.78
N GLY A 302 11.91 17.92 -6.91
CA GLY A 302 10.45 17.69 -6.86
C GLY A 302 10.03 16.31 -6.35
N ARG A 303 10.91 15.64 -5.59
CA ARG A 303 10.62 14.37 -4.94
C ARG A 303 10.87 14.47 -3.44
N SER A 304 10.34 13.54 -2.67
CA SER A 304 10.66 13.31 -1.25
C SER A 304 11.03 11.84 -1.07
N VAL A 305 11.66 11.49 0.04
CA VAL A 305 12.03 10.09 0.33
C VAL A 305 11.41 9.70 1.65
N GLN A 306 10.81 8.52 1.66
CA GLN A 306 10.03 8.01 2.76
C GLN A 306 10.53 6.62 3.13
N THR A 307 10.39 6.25 4.39
CA THR A 307 10.50 4.86 4.82
C THR A 307 9.24 4.41 5.52
N ARG A 308 8.92 3.12 5.40
CA ARG A 308 7.77 2.52 6.05
C ARG A 308 8.16 1.98 7.44
N LYS A 309 7.42 2.41 8.45
CA LYS A 309 7.51 1.93 9.83
C LYS A 309 6.19 1.31 10.27
N SER A 310 6.27 0.51 11.32
CA SER A 310 5.11 -0.10 11.95
C SER A 310 5.26 -0.04 13.46
N ILE A 311 4.17 0.31 14.16
CA ILE A 311 4.06 0.08 15.60
C ILE A 311 3.03 -1.00 15.86
N CYS A 312 3.32 -1.90 16.80
CA CYS A 312 2.55 -3.10 17.04
C CYS A 312 2.40 -3.35 18.55
N VAL A 313 1.26 -3.91 18.95
CA VAL A 313 1.09 -4.55 20.25
C VAL A 313 0.91 -6.05 20.07
N LEU A 314 1.52 -6.83 20.96
CA LEU A 314 1.34 -8.27 21.08
C LEU A 314 0.56 -8.56 22.36
N SER A 315 -0.45 -9.42 22.26
CA SER A 315 -1.30 -9.78 23.38
C SER A 315 -1.78 -11.23 23.27
N HIS A 316 -1.91 -11.91 24.40
CA HIS A 316 -2.67 -13.16 24.48
C HIS A 316 -4.19 -12.98 24.27
N TRP A 317 -4.67 -11.73 24.15
CA TRP A 317 -6.08 -11.39 24.06
C TRP A 317 -6.41 -10.72 22.71
N PRO A 318 -7.46 -11.15 21.99
CA PRO A 318 -7.80 -10.61 20.67
C PRO A 318 -8.58 -9.29 20.74
N PHE A 319 -8.16 -8.32 21.56
CA PHE A 319 -8.82 -7.01 21.74
C PHE A 319 -8.49 -6.01 20.61
N PHE A 320 -8.59 -6.44 19.36
CA PHE A 320 -8.11 -5.71 18.18
C PHE A 320 -8.67 -4.29 18.04
N ASP A 321 -9.95 -4.08 18.36
CA ASP A 321 -10.55 -2.75 18.28
C ASP A 321 -9.96 -1.76 19.29
N VAL A 322 -9.63 -2.25 20.49
CA VAL A 322 -8.99 -1.45 21.54
C VAL A 322 -7.55 -1.14 21.14
N PHE A 323 -6.82 -2.16 20.67
CA PHE A 323 -5.45 -1.99 20.18
C PHE A 323 -5.38 -1.04 18.99
N ARG A 324 -6.31 -1.12 18.04
CA ARG A 324 -6.40 -0.19 16.92
C ARG A 324 -6.55 1.25 17.40
N LYS A 325 -7.47 1.50 18.35
CA LYS A 325 -7.69 2.84 18.91
C LYS A 325 -6.45 3.35 19.63
N PHE A 326 -5.81 2.52 20.45
CA PHE A 326 -4.59 2.85 21.17
C PHE A 326 -3.42 3.17 20.22
N LEU A 327 -3.14 2.30 19.25
CA LEU A 327 -2.07 2.51 18.27
C LEU A 327 -2.31 3.77 17.43
N MET A 328 -3.56 3.99 16.97
CA MET A 328 -3.92 5.22 16.25
C MET A 328 -3.74 6.47 17.12
N PHE A 329 -4.04 6.39 18.42
CA PHE A 329 -3.75 7.48 19.36
C PHE A 329 -2.24 7.75 19.45
N ILE A 330 -1.42 6.72 19.67
CA ILE A 330 0.05 6.84 19.73
C ILE A 330 0.61 7.47 18.46
N TYR A 331 0.17 7.01 17.28
CA TYR A 331 0.63 7.59 16.01
C TYR A 331 0.19 9.04 15.82
N ARG A 332 -1.07 9.38 16.14
CA ARG A 332 -1.55 10.76 16.03
C ARG A 332 -0.77 11.68 16.96
N TYR A 333 -0.53 11.23 18.19
CA TYR A 333 0.29 11.94 19.17
C TYR A 333 1.74 12.10 18.67
N SER A 334 2.34 11.08 18.04
CA SER A 334 3.72 11.21 17.57
C SER A 334 3.92 12.25 16.45
N ILE A 335 2.85 12.69 15.79
CA ILE A 335 2.90 13.68 14.70
C ILE A 335 2.25 15.03 15.03
N SER A 336 1.63 15.20 16.20
CA SER A 336 0.87 16.41 16.57
C SER A 336 1.59 17.39 17.51
N GLY A 337 2.89 17.22 17.72
CA GLY A 337 3.67 17.95 18.74
C GLY A 337 3.77 19.47 18.55
N PRO A 338 4.24 20.21 19.57
CA PRO A 338 4.95 19.73 20.76
C PRO A 338 4.04 19.13 21.85
N HIS A 339 4.58 18.18 22.60
CA HIS A 339 3.86 17.46 23.66
C HIS A 339 4.63 17.51 24.97
N VAL A 340 3.88 17.57 26.08
CA VAL A 340 4.44 17.64 27.43
C VAL A 340 4.82 16.24 27.95
N LEU A 341 4.09 15.19 27.57
CA LEU A 341 4.50 13.81 27.88
C LEU A 341 5.24 13.14 26.73
N PRO A 342 6.23 12.30 27.05
CA PRO A 342 6.80 11.38 26.09
C PRO A 342 5.80 10.26 25.76
N LEU A 343 5.89 9.70 24.54
CA LEU A 343 5.01 8.62 24.07
C LEU A 343 5.06 7.40 25.00
N GLU A 344 6.24 7.17 25.58
CA GLU A 344 6.59 6.13 26.51
C GLU A 344 5.68 6.13 27.75
N THR A 345 5.24 7.31 28.24
CA THR A 345 4.31 7.39 29.37
C THR A 345 2.95 6.80 29.02
N HIS A 346 2.44 7.08 27.81
CA HIS A 346 1.17 6.52 27.35
C HIS A 346 1.27 5.02 27.08
N ILE A 347 2.40 4.56 26.53
CA ILE A 347 2.68 3.14 26.30
C ILE A 347 2.74 2.38 27.62
N SER A 348 3.53 2.89 28.58
CA SER A 348 3.67 2.27 29.90
C SER A 348 2.34 2.23 30.65
N HIS A 349 1.58 3.33 30.65
CA HIS A 349 0.26 3.39 31.29
C HIS A 349 -0.71 2.37 30.67
N PHE A 350 -0.78 2.29 29.34
CA PHE A 350 -1.66 1.34 28.67
C PHE A 350 -1.32 -0.12 28.99
N MET A 351 -0.03 -0.44 29.10
CA MET A 351 0.42 -1.80 29.36
C MET A 351 0.30 -2.21 30.83
N HIS A 352 0.55 -1.31 31.79
CA HIS A 352 0.68 -1.68 33.21
C HIS A 352 -0.47 -1.20 34.10
N ASN A 353 -1.11 -0.08 33.74
CA ASN A 353 -2.05 0.59 34.63
C ASN A 353 -3.50 0.50 34.18
N VAL A 354 -3.75 0.14 32.90
CA VAL A 354 -5.11 -0.08 32.41
C VAL A 354 -5.62 -1.42 32.95
N PRO A 355 -6.73 -1.43 33.71
CA PRO A 355 -7.23 -2.64 34.34
C PRO A 355 -7.79 -3.60 33.29
N PHE A 356 -7.58 -4.89 33.52
CA PHE A 356 -8.15 -5.95 32.71
C PHE A 356 -9.69 -5.93 32.82
N PRO A 357 -10.44 -6.14 31.71
CA PRO A 357 -11.89 -6.13 31.75
C PRO A 357 -12.41 -7.29 32.60
N SER A 358 -13.39 -7.02 33.45
CA SER A 358 -14.04 -8.04 34.27
C SER A 358 -15.51 -8.19 33.88
N PRO A 359 -16.22 -9.26 34.25
CA PRO A 359 -17.66 -9.38 34.01
C PRO A 359 -18.47 -8.18 34.55
N GLN A 360 -17.99 -7.54 35.62
CA GLN A 360 -18.60 -6.35 36.22
C GLN A 360 -18.21 -5.04 35.49
N ARG A 361 -17.07 -5.03 34.81
CA ARG A 361 -16.57 -3.91 33.99
C ARG A 361 -16.08 -4.44 32.64
N PRO A 362 -16.99 -4.77 31.71
CA PRO A 362 -16.63 -5.46 30.47
C PRO A 362 -15.89 -4.57 29.46
N ARG A 363 -15.80 -3.27 29.73
CA ARG A 363 -15.12 -2.29 28.88
C ARG A 363 -13.71 -2.03 29.41
N ILE A 364 -12.72 -2.06 28.52
CA ILE A 364 -11.39 -1.53 28.80
C ILE A 364 -11.50 0.00 28.83
N LEU A 365 -11.36 0.57 30.03
CA LEU A 365 -11.44 2.00 30.27
C LEU A 365 -10.03 2.50 30.62
N VAL A 366 -9.51 3.40 29.81
CA VAL A 366 -8.31 4.16 30.16
C VAL A 366 -8.76 5.28 31.10
N GLN A 367 -8.47 5.14 32.39
CA GLN A 367 -8.89 6.14 33.38
C GLN A 367 -8.03 7.39 33.23
N CYS A 368 -8.72 8.48 32.92
CA CYS A 368 -8.21 9.84 32.92
C CYS A 368 -8.39 10.42 34.33
N PRO A 369 -7.51 11.29 34.84
CA PRO A 369 -7.77 12.01 36.09
C PRO A 369 -9.15 12.66 36.05
N TYR A 370 -9.98 12.38 37.06
CA TYR A 370 -11.32 12.94 37.20
C TYR A 370 -11.45 13.66 38.54
N ILE A 371 -11.57 14.98 38.48
CA ILE A 371 -11.67 15.83 39.68
C ILE A 371 -12.93 16.68 39.52
N PRO A 372 -14.08 16.29 40.12
CA PRO A 372 -15.35 16.99 39.94
C PRO A 372 -15.30 18.49 40.31
N LEU A 373 -14.52 18.84 41.34
CA LEU A 373 -14.24 20.22 41.72
C LEU A 373 -12.80 20.27 42.25
N CYS A 374 -11.91 20.89 41.50
CA CYS A 374 -10.50 21.04 41.84
C CYS A 374 -10.32 22.28 42.72
N PRO A 375 -9.74 22.13 43.93
CA PRO A 375 -9.29 23.27 44.72
C PRO A 375 -8.21 24.06 43.97
N LEU A 376 -8.18 25.38 44.14
CA LEU A 376 -7.16 26.26 43.54
C LEU A 376 -5.71 25.80 43.81
N ALA A 377 -5.45 25.23 44.99
CA ALA A 377 -4.13 24.71 45.37
C ALA A 377 -3.68 23.49 44.54
N LEU A 378 -4.57 22.86 43.78
CA LEU A 378 -4.29 21.72 42.90
C LEU A 378 -4.49 22.06 41.42
N ALA A 379 -4.65 23.34 41.07
CA ALA A 379 -4.95 23.77 39.71
C ALA A 379 -3.84 23.46 38.70
N ASP A 380 -2.61 23.16 39.16
CA ASP A 380 -1.52 22.63 38.34
C ASP A 380 -1.91 21.34 37.58
N VAL A 381 -2.94 20.62 38.05
CA VAL A 381 -3.51 19.47 37.34
C VAL A 381 -4.14 19.84 35.99
N LEU A 382 -4.48 21.11 35.76
CA LEU A 382 -4.97 21.56 34.45
C LEU A 382 -3.85 21.61 33.41
N SER A 383 -2.60 21.65 33.85
CA SER A 383 -1.43 21.42 32.99
C SER A 383 -1.05 19.94 32.93
N ALA A 384 -1.89 19.04 33.48
CA ALA A 384 -1.61 17.61 33.45
C ALA A 384 -1.62 17.12 31.99
N PRO A 385 -0.56 16.45 31.56
CA PRO A 385 -0.37 16.16 30.14
C PRO A 385 -1.01 14.85 29.67
N VAL A 386 -1.89 14.28 30.50
CA VAL A 386 -2.79 13.18 30.17
C VAL A 386 -4.20 13.73 29.95
N PRO A 387 -5.07 13.07 29.17
CA PRO A 387 -6.47 13.48 29.13
C PRO A 387 -7.04 13.44 30.55
N PHE A 388 -7.79 14.48 30.94
CA PHE A 388 -8.42 14.61 32.24
C PHE A 388 -9.82 15.21 32.08
N VAL A 389 -10.64 15.08 33.13
CA VAL A 389 -11.89 15.82 33.27
C VAL A 389 -11.88 16.46 34.64
N VAL A 390 -11.77 17.79 34.68
CA VAL A 390 -11.63 18.56 35.91
C VAL A 390 -12.68 19.67 35.92
N GLY A 391 -13.46 19.76 36.99
CA GLY A 391 -14.32 20.92 37.25
C GLY A 391 -13.58 21.95 38.07
N ILE A 392 -13.71 23.23 37.73
CA ILE A 392 -13.12 24.36 38.44
C ILE A 392 -14.17 25.44 38.66
N HIS A 393 -14.06 26.18 39.75
CA HIS A 393 -14.90 27.34 39.98
C HIS A 393 -14.48 28.48 39.05
N SER A 394 -15.43 29.29 38.57
CA SER A 394 -15.19 30.39 37.62
C SER A 394 -14.15 31.41 38.11
N SER A 395 -14.04 31.60 39.43
CA SER A 395 -13.01 32.46 40.05
C SER A 395 -11.56 32.03 39.80
N TYR A 396 -11.32 30.83 39.26
CA TYR A 396 -10.00 30.43 38.79
C TYR A 396 -9.47 31.37 37.69
N PHE A 397 -10.35 31.77 36.76
CA PHE A 397 -10.00 32.60 35.60
C PHE A 397 -9.76 34.07 35.96
N ASP A 398 -10.12 34.49 37.17
CA ASP A 398 -9.73 35.81 37.70
C ASP A 398 -8.24 35.85 38.07
N LEU A 399 -7.62 34.68 38.28
CA LEU A 399 -6.27 34.53 38.83
C LEU A 399 -5.28 33.89 37.85
N HIS A 400 -5.75 33.06 36.91
CA HIS A 400 -4.91 32.28 36.00
C HIS A 400 -5.42 32.33 34.57
N GLU A 401 -4.50 32.33 33.60
CA GLU A 401 -4.86 32.17 32.20
C GLU A 401 -5.23 30.70 31.89
N PRO A 402 -6.23 30.47 31.02
CA PRO A 402 -6.59 29.12 30.59
C PRO A 402 -5.45 28.47 29.77
N PRO A 403 -5.05 27.21 30.08
CA PRO A 403 -4.15 26.44 29.22
C PRO A 403 -4.68 26.30 27.79
N LYS A 404 -3.80 26.45 26.79
CA LYS A 404 -4.14 26.50 25.35
C LYS A 404 -4.46 25.14 24.72
N ASP A 405 -4.23 24.07 25.45
CA ASP A 405 -4.37 22.67 25.04
C ASP A 405 -5.53 21.97 25.76
N VAL A 406 -6.38 22.74 26.44
CA VAL A 406 -7.49 22.24 27.26
C VAL A 406 -8.80 22.83 26.76
N ILE A 407 -9.79 21.97 26.52
CA ILE A 407 -11.14 22.42 26.15
C ILE A 407 -11.89 22.82 27.42
N PHE A 408 -12.35 24.07 27.48
CA PHE A 408 -13.16 24.56 28.58
C PHE A 408 -14.63 24.58 28.19
N VAL A 409 -15.48 24.05 29.06
CA VAL A 409 -16.94 24.12 28.94
C VAL A 409 -17.44 24.99 30.07
N ASP A 410 -17.82 26.22 29.76
CA ASP A 410 -18.42 27.13 30.71
C ASP A 410 -19.92 26.82 30.85
N LEU A 411 -20.30 26.31 32.01
CA LEU A 411 -21.67 25.91 32.31
C LEU A 411 -22.59 27.11 32.61
N ASP A 412 -22.04 28.26 33.01
CA ASP A 412 -22.82 29.46 33.33
C ASP A 412 -23.26 30.17 32.05
N THR A 413 -22.39 30.19 31.03
CA THR A 413 -22.67 30.82 29.73
C THR A 413 -23.00 29.84 28.61
N ASN A 414 -22.89 28.54 28.86
CA ASN A 414 -23.10 27.44 27.91
C ASN A 414 -22.20 27.55 26.66
N ASN A 415 -20.98 28.05 26.85
CA ASN A 415 -19.98 28.23 25.79
C ASN A 415 -18.86 27.20 25.91
N ILE A 416 -18.22 26.92 24.77
CA ILE A 416 -17.06 26.03 24.68
C ILE A 416 -15.88 26.83 24.14
N PHE A 417 -14.77 26.82 24.87
CA PHE A 417 -13.53 27.50 24.51
C PHE A 417 -12.42 26.47 24.25
N GLN A 418 -11.53 26.76 23.29
CA GLN A 418 -10.37 25.95 22.94
C GLN A 418 -9.09 26.75 23.15
#